data_AF-A0A453LDI7-F1
#
_entry.id   AF-A0A453LDI7-F1
#
_cell.length_a   1.000
_cell.length_b   1.000
_cell.length_c   1.000
_cell.angle_alpha   90.00
_cell.angle_beta   90.00
_cell.angle_gamma   90.00
#
_symmetry.space_group_name_H-M   'P 1'
#
loop_
_entity.id
_entity.type
_entity.pdbx_description
1 polymer ?
#
loop_
_entity_poly.entity_id
_entity_poly.type
_entity_poly.pdbx_seq_one_letter_code
_entity_poly.pdbx_strand_id
1 'polypeptide(L)'
;SSKRDPEDEPVSDSEESGDEEQDVSSSSGSESESENDQLAERERKLERVLADVPFGELQRARADGSLAARGVSAAAAAQKKARRESRKRPMEISTNVRPPRLREVIQVPKKVVRDPRFEPVYGTVDKEGFRKRYNFLFDHDLPAEKEKLQKSIKKLKDPNAIEEAKNQITWIV
;
A
#
# COMPACT_ATOMS: atom_id res chain seq x y z
N SER A 1 51.22 31.56 -21.19
CA SER A 1 50.36 32.75 -20.99
C SER A 1 49.75 33.19 -22.31
N SER A 2 48.56 33.82 -22.26
CA SER A 2 48.09 34.87 -23.18
C SER A 2 47.60 34.53 -24.62
N LYS A 3 46.30 34.18 -24.76
CA LYS A 3 45.38 34.40 -25.93
C LYS A 3 43.96 33.92 -25.52
N ARG A 4 42.79 34.56 -25.71
CA ARG A 4 42.36 35.96 -26.01
C ARG A 4 42.76 36.56 -27.37
N ASP A 5 41.92 37.12 -28.25
CA ASP A 5 40.46 37.20 -28.49
C ASP A 5 40.24 37.15 -30.05
N PRO A 6 39.14 37.59 -30.71
CA PRO A 6 37.77 37.97 -30.26
C PRO A 6 36.58 37.36 -31.07
N GLU A 7 35.37 37.69 -30.60
CA GLU A 7 34.02 37.89 -31.22
C GLU A 7 33.61 37.25 -32.57
N ASP A 8 32.35 36.79 -32.64
CA ASP A 8 31.34 37.30 -33.60
C ASP A 8 29.90 37.00 -33.11
N GLU A 9 28.96 37.94 -33.30
CA GLU A 9 27.54 37.93 -32.87
C GLU A 9 26.67 38.48 -34.01
N PRO A 10 25.44 37.97 -34.27
CA PRO A 10 24.28 38.83 -33.98
C PRO A 10 22.92 38.14 -33.67
N VAL A 11 22.34 38.51 -32.54
CA VAL A 11 20.91 38.89 -32.26
C VAL A 11 19.74 38.40 -33.16
N SER A 12 18.68 37.91 -32.50
CA SER A 12 17.26 38.08 -32.90
C SER A 12 16.34 37.93 -31.67
N ASP A 13 15.30 38.75 -31.57
CA ASP A 13 14.35 38.91 -30.44
C ASP A 13 13.09 39.64 -31.01
N SER A 14 11.91 39.82 -30.39
CA SER A 14 11.45 39.67 -28.99
C SER A 14 9.98 39.14 -28.94
N GLU A 15 9.19 39.58 -27.94
CA GLU A 15 7.70 39.61 -27.85
C GLU A 15 6.94 38.28 -27.53
N GLU A 16 5.75 38.27 -26.92
CA GLU A 16 5.13 39.12 -25.86
C GLU A 16 3.83 38.43 -25.31
N SER A 17 3.53 38.62 -24.01
CA SER A 17 2.21 38.54 -23.31
C SER A 17 1.33 37.28 -23.36
N GLY A 18 0.42 37.15 -22.37
CA GLY A 18 -0.60 36.09 -22.32
C GLY A 18 -1.13 35.75 -20.92
N ASP A 19 -1.61 36.74 -20.15
CA ASP A 19 -2.27 36.53 -18.85
C ASP A 19 -3.67 37.16 -18.86
N GLU A 20 -4.72 36.35 -18.69
CA GLU A 20 -6.13 36.78 -18.77
C GLU A 20 -6.92 36.32 -17.53
N GLU A 21 -7.23 37.27 -16.65
CA GLU A 21 -8.16 37.12 -15.53
C GLU A 21 -9.58 36.77 -16.02
N GLN A 22 -10.20 35.71 -15.47
CA GLN A 22 -11.56 35.28 -15.84
C GLN A 22 -12.60 35.58 -14.75
N ASP A 23 -13.26 36.73 -14.87
CA ASP A 23 -14.42 37.13 -14.06
C ASP A 23 -15.64 36.21 -14.27
N VAL A 24 -15.76 35.16 -13.46
CA VAL A 24 -16.90 34.22 -13.49
C VAL A 24 -18.14 34.74 -12.73
N SER A 25 -18.68 35.87 -13.20
CA SER A 25 -19.92 36.48 -12.68
C SER A 25 -21.12 35.54 -12.84
N SER A 26 -21.40 34.79 -11.77
CA SER A 26 -22.38 33.70 -11.76
C SER A 26 -23.79 34.22 -11.47
N SER A 27 -24.36 34.97 -12.41
CA SER A 27 -25.77 35.38 -12.37
C SER A 27 -26.68 34.16 -12.48
N SER A 28 -27.56 33.97 -11.48
CA SER A 28 -28.50 32.85 -11.40
C SER A 28 -29.91 33.34 -11.06
N GLY A 29 -30.53 34.06 -12.00
CA GLY A 29 -32.00 34.18 -12.03
C GLY A 29 -32.65 32.88 -12.51
N SER A 30 -33.96 32.69 -12.39
CA SER A 30 -34.97 33.49 -11.68
C SER A 30 -36.19 32.59 -11.44
N GLU A 31 -36.77 32.63 -10.24
CA GLU A 31 -38.14 32.19 -9.96
C GLU A 31 -38.66 33.00 -8.75
N SER A 32 -39.77 33.75 -8.92
CA SER A 32 -40.49 34.49 -7.84
C SER A 32 -39.81 35.72 -7.20
N GLU A 33 -39.71 36.82 -7.96
CA GLU A 33 -39.18 38.11 -7.50
C GLU A 33 -39.86 38.66 -6.20
N SER A 34 -41.17 38.46 -6.03
CA SER A 34 -41.90 38.95 -4.84
C SER A 34 -41.60 38.21 -3.54
N GLU A 35 -41.04 36.99 -3.59
CA GLU A 35 -40.49 36.33 -2.39
C GLU A 35 -39.09 36.89 -2.06
N ASN A 36 -38.34 37.29 -3.08
CA ASN A 36 -36.94 37.72 -2.98
C ASN A 36 -36.80 39.07 -2.23
N ASP A 37 -37.65 40.05 -2.55
CA ASP A 37 -37.68 41.34 -1.83
C ASP A 37 -37.97 41.15 -0.33
N GLN A 38 -38.96 40.32 0.00
CA GLN A 38 -39.32 40.00 1.39
C GLN A 38 -38.19 39.28 2.13
N LEU A 39 -37.42 38.45 1.43
CA LEU A 39 -36.26 37.76 1.98
C LEU A 39 -35.11 38.73 2.23
N ALA A 40 -34.81 39.63 1.28
CA ALA A 40 -33.79 40.66 1.42
C ALA A 40 -34.11 41.68 2.55
N GLU A 41 -35.37 42.08 2.71
CA GLU A 41 -35.80 42.90 3.87
C GLU A 41 -35.60 42.14 5.19
N ARG A 42 -35.92 40.84 5.21
CA ARG A 42 -35.77 39.98 6.38
C ARG A 42 -34.30 39.78 6.77
N GLU A 43 -33.40 39.62 5.80
CA GLU A 43 -31.96 39.53 6.05
C GLU A 43 -31.41 40.86 6.59
N ARG A 44 -31.69 41.99 5.95
CA ARG A 44 -31.30 43.33 6.45
C ARG A 44 -31.84 43.62 7.86
N LYS A 45 -32.99 43.07 8.21
CA LYS A 45 -33.57 43.16 9.57
C LYS A 45 -32.84 42.26 10.56
N LEU A 46 -32.40 41.07 10.16
CA LEU A 46 -31.58 40.17 10.97
C LEU A 46 -30.17 40.73 11.18
N GLU A 47 -29.54 41.31 10.17
CA GLU A 47 -28.22 41.96 10.27
C GLU A 47 -28.20 43.06 11.34
N ARG A 48 -29.21 43.95 11.32
CA ARG A 48 -29.36 45.01 12.34
C ARG A 48 -29.50 44.41 13.75
N VAL A 49 -30.39 43.43 13.91
CA VAL A 49 -30.60 42.75 15.21
C VAL A 49 -29.33 42.02 15.69
N LEU A 50 -28.52 41.47 14.79
CA LEU A 50 -27.27 40.80 15.13
C LEU A 50 -26.14 41.79 15.48
N ALA A 51 -26.15 43.00 14.91
CA ALA A 51 -25.17 44.04 15.22
C ALA A 51 -25.30 44.57 16.66
N ASP A 52 -26.53 44.55 17.21
CA ASP A 52 -26.82 44.97 18.59
C ASP A 52 -26.46 43.91 19.65
N VAL A 53 -26.19 42.66 19.26
CA VAL A 53 -25.92 41.54 20.20
C VAL A 53 -24.44 41.49 20.60
N PRO A 54 -24.10 41.56 21.91
CA PRO A 54 -22.71 41.54 22.35
C PRO A 54 -22.06 40.17 22.12
N PHE A 55 -20.77 40.17 21.76
CA PHE A 55 -19.99 38.97 21.42
C PHE A 55 -20.08 37.82 22.44
N GLY A 56 -20.18 38.15 23.74
CA GLY A 56 -20.32 37.15 24.81
C GLY A 56 -21.63 36.36 24.77
N GLU A 57 -22.71 36.91 24.19
CA GLU A 57 -23.97 36.20 23.98
C GLU A 57 -23.91 35.31 22.73
N LEU A 58 -23.29 35.80 21.65
CA LEU A 58 -23.01 34.99 20.45
C LEU A 58 -22.18 33.74 20.79
N GLN A 59 -21.17 33.88 21.67
CA GLN A 59 -20.34 32.76 22.11
C GLN A 59 -21.12 31.76 22.99
N ARG A 60 -22.08 32.21 23.81
CA ARG A 60 -22.99 31.34 24.58
C ARG A 60 -23.94 30.59 23.66
N ALA A 61 -24.65 31.27 22.77
CA ALA A 61 -25.58 30.66 21.82
C ALA A 61 -24.90 29.61 20.90
N ARG A 62 -23.61 29.77 20.62
CA ARG A 62 -22.78 28.75 19.93
C ARG A 62 -22.47 27.53 20.82
N ALA A 63 -22.21 27.73 22.11
CA ALA A 63 -21.95 26.66 23.07
C ALA A 63 -23.22 25.87 23.44
N ASP A 64 -24.39 26.52 23.44
CA ASP A 64 -25.69 25.91 23.74
C ASP A 64 -26.15 24.86 22.71
N GLY A 65 -25.45 24.74 21.57
CA GLY A 65 -25.62 23.65 20.59
C GLY A 65 -26.93 23.65 19.79
N SER A 66 -27.91 24.49 20.14
CA SER A 66 -29.23 24.57 19.50
C SER A 66 -29.17 24.81 17.99
N LEU A 67 -28.22 25.63 17.53
CA LEU A 67 -27.95 25.88 16.11
C LEU A 67 -27.48 24.61 15.36
N ALA A 68 -26.72 23.73 16.01
CA ALA A 68 -26.23 22.49 15.40
C ALA A 68 -27.37 21.48 15.13
N ALA A 69 -28.38 21.43 16.01
CA ALA A 69 -29.55 20.57 15.81
C ALA A 69 -30.32 20.90 14.51
N ARG A 70 -30.40 22.18 14.15
CA ARG A 70 -30.98 22.64 12.87
C ARG A 70 -30.13 22.22 11.66
N GLY A 71 -28.80 22.15 11.81
CA GLY A 71 -27.91 21.58 10.79
C GLY A 71 -28.13 20.08 10.58
N VAL A 72 -28.34 19.32 11.66
CA VAL A 72 -28.64 17.87 11.58
C VAL A 72 -29.97 17.61 10.86
N SER A 73 -31.01 18.42 11.10
CA SER A 73 -32.29 18.25 10.39
C SER A 73 -32.17 18.56 8.89
N ALA A 74 -31.37 19.55 8.51
CA ALA A 74 -31.06 19.85 7.10
C ALA A 74 -30.27 18.71 6.42
N ALA A 75 -29.27 18.14 7.09
CA ALA A 75 -28.52 16.99 6.59
C ALA A 75 -29.41 15.74 6.39
N ALA A 76 -30.33 15.48 7.32
CA ALA A 76 -31.30 14.39 7.21
C ALA A 76 -32.31 14.61 6.06
N ALA A 77 -32.68 15.86 5.76
CA ALA A 77 -33.49 16.19 4.59
C ALA A 77 -32.71 15.99 3.27
N ALA A 78 -31.42 16.36 3.23
CA ALA A 78 -30.57 16.18 2.06
C ALA A 78 -30.40 14.69 1.67
N GLN A 79 -30.21 13.80 2.65
CA GLN A 79 -30.09 12.35 2.37
C GLN A 79 -31.32 11.74 1.68
N LYS A 80 -32.53 12.31 1.86
CA LYS A 80 -33.74 11.83 1.16
C LYS A 80 -33.71 12.10 -0.35
N LYS A 81 -32.92 13.08 -0.81
CA LYS A 81 -32.73 13.37 -2.24
C LYS A 81 -31.68 12.47 -2.93
N ALA A 82 -30.93 11.66 -2.18
CA ALA A 82 -29.86 10.80 -2.72
C ALA A 82 -30.36 9.50 -3.41
N ARG A 83 -31.63 9.44 -3.85
CA ARG A 83 -32.20 8.32 -4.60
C ARG A 83 -32.51 8.75 -6.03
N ARG A 84 -32.16 7.89 -7.00
CA ARG A 84 -32.47 8.13 -8.43
C ARG A 84 -33.98 8.26 -8.62
N GLU A 85 -34.39 9.38 -9.20
CA GLU A 85 -35.79 9.71 -9.50
C GLU A 85 -36.46 8.69 -10.43
N SER A 86 -35.71 8.11 -11.38
CA SER A 86 -36.17 6.97 -12.16
C SER A 86 -35.06 5.95 -12.41
N ARG A 87 -35.43 4.69 -12.69
CA ARG A 87 -34.47 3.59 -12.94
C ARG A 87 -33.64 3.77 -14.23
N LYS A 88 -33.94 4.80 -15.05
CA LYS A 88 -33.20 5.12 -16.29
C LYS A 88 -32.35 6.40 -16.19
N ARG A 89 -32.50 7.23 -15.14
CA ARG A 89 -31.66 8.42 -14.93
C ARG A 89 -30.33 7.99 -14.27
N PRO A 90 -29.17 8.56 -14.65
CA PRO A 90 -27.95 8.47 -13.86
C PRO A 90 -28.14 9.10 -12.46
N MET A 91 -27.18 8.89 -11.56
CA MET A 91 -27.19 9.47 -10.22
C MET A 91 -26.12 10.54 -10.14
N GLU A 92 -26.53 11.80 -10.01
CA GLU A 92 -25.62 12.91 -9.73
C GLU A 92 -25.03 12.74 -8.33
N ILE A 93 -23.70 12.85 -8.23
CA ILE A 93 -22.93 12.83 -6.99
C ILE A 93 -21.94 13.99 -7.01
N SER A 94 -21.69 14.63 -5.87
CA SER A 94 -20.70 15.71 -5.80
C SER A 94 -19.29 15.16 -6.01
N THR A 95 -18.49 15.88 -6.81
CA THR A 95 -17.06 15.58 -7.04
C THR A 95 -16.23 15.49 -5.74
N ASN A 96 -16.70 16.16 -4.67
CA ASN A 96 -16.06 16.12 -3.35
C ASN A 96 -16.25 14.79 -2.60
N VAL A 97 -17.12 13.89 -3.08
CA VAL A 97 -17.35 12.56 -2.48
C VAL A 97 -16.31 11.58 -3.01
N ARG A 98 -15.38 11.17 -2.14
CA ARG A 98 -14.34 10.18 -2.48
C ARG A 98 -14.99 8.85 -2.93
N PRO A 99 -14.57 8.26 -4.06
CA PRO A 99 -15.15 7.02 -4.57
C PRO A 99 -14.87 5.82 -3.63
N PRO A 100 -15.77 4.82 -3.59
CA PRO A 100 -15.60 3.66 -2.72
C PRO A 100 -14.41 2.78 -3.14
N ARG A 101 -13.66 2.28 -2.17
CA ARG A 101 -12.54 1.34 -2.42
C ARG A 101 -13.07 0.00 -2.93
N LEU A 102 -12.58 -0.43 -4.09
CA LEU A 102 -13.07 -1.63 -4.78
C LEU A 102 -12.45 -2.92 -4.23
N ARG A 103 -12.96 -3.37 -3.08
CA ARG A 103 -12.64 -4.62 -2.36
C ARG A 103 -11.29 -4.59 -1.63
N GLU A 104 -11.19 -5.35 -0.54
CA GLU A 104 -9.91 -5.62 0.12
C GLU A 104 -9.19 -6.79 -0.55
N VAL A 105 -7.93 -6.60 -0.91
CA VAL A 105 -7.07 -7.65 -1.49
C VAL A 105 -6.34 -8.35 -0.36
N ILE A 106 -6.93 -9.43 0.16
CA ILE A 106 -6.27 -10.32 1.12
C ILE A 106 -5.04 -10.93 0.42
N GLN A 107 -3.85 -10.70 0.97
CA GLN A 107 -2.60 -11.21 0.40
C GLN A 107 -2.44 -12.72 0.67
N VAL A 108 -2.97 -13.54 -0.23
CA VAL A 108 -2.75 -14.99 -0.24
C VAL A 108 -1.26 -15.28 -0.46
N PRO A 109 -0.61 -16.16 0.32
CA PRO A 109 0.77 -16.58 0.09
C PRO A 109 0.98 -17.08 -1.34
N LYS A 110 1.85 -16.40 -2.09
CA LYS A 110 2.11 -16.72 -3.50
C LYS A 110 2.82 -18.07 -3.59
N LYS A 111 2.22 -19.03 -4.30
CA LYS A 111 2.89 -20.30 -4.67
C LYS A 111 4.05 -19.98 -5.60
N VAL A 112 5.28 -20.06 -5.11
CA VAL A 112 6.48 -19.83 -5.94
C VAL A 112 6.85 -21.13 -6.64
N VAL A 113 6.75 -21.14 -7.96
CA VAL A 113 7.23 -22.26 -8.79
C VAL A 113 8.76 -22.26 -8.72
N ARG A 114 9.33 -23.30 -8.11
CA ARG A 114 10.79 -23.53 -8.08
C ARG A 114 11.15 -24.53 -9.17
N ASP A 115 12.26 -24.30 -9.87
CA ASP A 115 12.76 -25.27 -10.84
C ASP A 115 13.44 -26.44 -10.09
N PRO A 116 13.00 -27.69 -10.25
CA PRO A 116 13.55 -28.83 -9.51
C PRO A 116 15.01 -29.14 -9.85
N ARG A 117 15.59 -28.51 -10.88
CA ARG A 117 17.01 -28.63 -11.26
C ARG A 117 17.93 -27.68 -10.50
N PHE A 118 17.39 -26.55 -10.01
CA PHE A 118 18.20 -25.43 -9.51
C PHE A 118 17.95 -25.09 -8.04
N GLU A 119 16.90 -25.66 -7.43
CA GLU A 119 16.49 -25.37 -6.06
C GLU A 119 16.32 -26.69 -5.28
N PRO A 120 17.11 -26.94 -4.22
CA PRO A 120 17.00 -28.19 -3.46
C PRO A 120 15.66 -28.26 -2.72
N VAL A 121 14.75 -29.10 -3.23
CA VAL A 121 13.40 -29.29 -2.68
C VAL A 121 13.41 -30.09 -1.36
N TYR A 122 14.54 -30.71 -1.00
CA TYR A 122 14.66 -31.46 0.25
C TYR A 122 14.74 -30.53 1.46
N GLY A 123 13.89 -30.79 2.47
CA GLY A 123 13.94 -30.13 3.76
C GLY A 123 15.08 -30.65 4.65
N THR A 124 14.99 -30.37 5.95
CA THR A 124 15.91 -30.92 6.95
C THR A 124 15.83 -32.45 6.98
N VAL A 125 16.99 -33.11 6.88
CA VAL A 125 17.07 -34.58 6.91
C VAL A 125 16.82 -35.08 8.33
N ASP A 126 15.74 -35.84 8.51
CA ASP A 126 15.49 -36.62 9.72
C ASP A 126 16.55 -37.73 9.88
N LYS A 127 17.52 -37.46 10.77
CA LYS A 127 18.64 -38.35 11.09
C LYS A 127 18.17 -39.63 11.79
N GLU A 128 17.11 -39.56 12.59
CA GLU A 128 16.58 -40.73 13.31
C GLU A 128 15.85 -41.67 12.37
N GLY A 129 14.92 -41.16 11.56
CA GLY A 129 14.24 -41.95 10.54
C GLY A 129 15.20 -42.44 9.47
N PHE A 130 16.25 -41.68 9.12
CA PHE A 130 17.32 -42.20 8.25
C PHE A 130 18.00 -43.41 8.88
N ARG A 131 18.49 -43.29 10.13
CA ARG A 131 19.13 -44.41 10.82
C ARG A 131 18.21 -45.63 10.88
N LYS A 132 16.97 -45.45 11.37
CA LYS A 132 15.94 -46.49 11.47
C LYS A 132 15.64 -47.19 10.13
N ARG A 133 15.58 -46.46 9.01
CA ARG A 133 15.36 -47.03 7.66
C ARG A 133 16.56 -47.81 7.12
N TYR A 134 17.78 -47.46 7.55
CA TYR A 134 19.03 -48.06 7.09
C TYR A 134 19.80 -48.78 8.22
N ASN A 135 19.10 -49.30 9.24
CA ASN A 135 19.70 -49.97 10.40
C ASN A 135 20.70 -51.06 9.99
N PHE A 136 20.41 -51.83 8.93
CA PHE A 136 21.30 -52.90 8.44
C PHE A 136 22.73 -52.43 8.13
N LEU A 137 22.92 -51.19 7.66
CA LEU A 137 24.25 -50.62 7.46
C LEU A 137 24.98 -50.46 8.79
N PHE A 138 24.32 -49.89 9.80
CA PHE A 138 24.92 -49.57 11.09
C PHE A 138 25.12 -50.78 12.01
N ASP A 139 24.19 -51.74 11.95
CA ASP A 139 24.13 -52.88 12.86
C ASP A 139 24.85 -54.13 12.31
N HIS A 140 24.98 -54.26 10.97
CA HIS A 140 25.61 -55.42 10.32
C HIS A 140 26.73 -55.05 9.35
N ASP A 141 26.48 -54.26 8.30
CA ASP A 141 27.44 -54.17 7.19
C ASP A 141 28.71 -53.38 7.54
N LEU A 142 28.57 -52.15 8.05
CA LEU A 142 29.69 -51.29 8.47
C LEU A 142 30.57 -51.95 9.56
N PRO A 143 30.03 -52.55 10.65
CA PRO A 143 30.88 -53.25 11.62
C PRO A 143 31.55 -54.49 11.01
N ALA A 144 30.88 -55.26 10.15
CA ALA A 144 31.47 -56.41 9.49
C ALA A 144 32.57 -56.02 8.48
N GLU A 145 32.42 -54.91 7.78
CA GLU A 145 33.46 -54.34 6.90
C GLU A 145 34.66 -53.85 7.71
N LYS A 146 34.43 -53.07 8.77
CA LYS A 146 35.47 -52.61 9.69
C LYS A 146 36.28 -53.77 10.28
N GLU A 147 35.62 -54.87 10.64
CA GLU A 147 36.31 -56.10 11.05
C GLU A 147 37.14 -56.74 9.91
N LYS A 148 36.63 -56.80 8.68
CA LYS A 148 37.37 -57.33 7.52
C LYS A 148 38.62 -56.50 7.24
N LEU A 149 38.53 -55.18 7.30
CA LEU A 149 39.66 -54.26 7.13
C LEU A 149 40.68 -54.36 8.26
N GLN A 150 40.25 -54.49 9.52
CA GLN A 150 41.18 -54.79 10.63
C GLN A 150 41.87 -56.16 10.46
N LYS A 151 41.21 -57.13 9.82
CA LYS A 151 41.77 -58.46 9.51
C LYS A 151 42.67 -58.45 8.28
N SER A 152 42.56 -57.49 7.35
CA SER A 152 43.50 -57.31 6.23
C SER A 152 44.75 -56.54 6.66
N ILE A 153 44.61 -55.45 7.43
CA ILE A 153 45.74 -54.67 8.00
C ILE A 153 46.71 -55.56 8.79
N LYS A 154 46.20 -56.56 9.52
CA LYS A 154 47.01 -57.52 10.28
C LYS A 154 47.74 -58.60 9.43
N LYS A 155 47.43 -58.68 8.13
CA LYS A 155 47.98 -59.67 7.19
C LYS A 155 48.88 -59.05 6.11
N LEU A 156 48.53 -57.84 5.67
CA LEU A 156 49.30 -57.05 4.73
C LEU A 156 50.67 -56.67 5.33
N LYS A 157 51.67 -56.50 4.46
CA LYS A 157 52.99 -55.98 4.83
C LYS A 157 53.34 -54.68 4.10
N ASP A 158 52.65 -54.40 2.99
CA ASP A 158 52.89 -53.26 2.13
C ASP A 158 52.34 -51.98 2.77
N PRO A 159 53.17 -50.93 3.00
CA PRO A 159 52.77 -49.76 3.79
C PRO A 159 51.58 -49.01 3.17
N ASN A 160 51.59 -48.81 1.85
CA ASN A 160 50.54 -48.08 1.13
C ASN A 160 49.17 -48.79 1.28
N ALA A 161 49.12 -50.11 1.10
CA ALA A 161 47.88 -50.89 1.25
C ALA A 161 47.36 -50.90 2.70
N ILE A 162 48.27 -50.84 3.68
CA ILE A 162 47.92 -50.66 5.09
C ILE A 162 47.36 -49.24 5.35
N GLU A 163 47.86 -48.21 4.68
CA GLU A 163 47.36 -46.83 4.78
C GLU A 163 46.00 -46.66 4.09
N GLU A 164 45.80 -47.23 2.91
CA GLU A 164 44.49 -47.27 2.23
C GLU A 164 43.42 -47.96 3.10
N ALA A 165 43.73 -49.13 3.65
CA ALA A 165 42.81 -49.85 4.54
C ALA A 165 42.54 -49.12 5.87
N LYS A 166 43.51 -48.35 6.40
CA LYS A 166 43.27 -47.44 7.53
C LYS A 166 42.33 -46.31 7.13
N ASN A 167 42.55 -45.66 6.00
CA ASN A 167 41.74 -44.55 5.51
C ASN A 167 40.27 -44.96 5.29
N GLN A 168 40.04 -46.17 4.79
CA GLN A 168 38.70 -46.77 4.67
C GLN A 168 38.03 -46.97 6.05
N ILE A 169 38.77 -47.47 7.06
CA ILE A 169 38.24 -47.56 8.44
C ILE A 169 37.90 -46.18 9.00
N THR A 170 38.67 -45.13 8.68
CA THR A 170 38.38 -43.76 9.13
C THR A 170 37.11 -43.18 8.51
N TRP A 171 36.76 -43.58 7.28
CA TRP A 171 35.52 -43.16 6.60
C TRP A 171 34.26 -43.89 7.13
N ILE A 172 34.44 -45.04 7.77
CA ILE A 172 33.37 -45.89 8.36
C ILE A 172 33.01 -45.44 9.82
N VAL A 173 33.54 -44.31 10.30
CA VAL A 173 33.39 -43.81 11.69
C VAL A 173 32.61 -42.49 11.75
#